data_AF-A0A7D9HDX5-F1
#
_entry.id   AF-A0A7D9HDX5-F1
#
_cell.length_a   1.000
_cell.length_b   1.000
_cell.length_c   1.000
_cell.angle_alpha   90.00
_cell.angle_beta   90.00
_cell.angle_gamma   90.00
#
_symmetry.space_group_name_H-M   'P 1'
#
loop_
_entity.id
_entity.type
_entity.pdbx_description
1 polymer ?
#
loop_
_entity_poly.entity_id
_entity_poly.type
_entity_poly.pdbx_seq_one_letter_code
_entity_poly.pdbx_strand_id
1 'polypeptide(L)'
;MKALLNSLCGKLAQNEDTSMVSFVDSLDDLLEMVNDCSIDVTSLDFISDNIARTTHRKGASLIPLSNRNVIIASFVTAYAQLELFEVLNKLGESMLYFDTDSVIYVEDKKGAYHRNRSIFRRND
;
A
#
# COMPACT_ATOMS: atom_id res chain seq x y z
N MET A 1 12.53 -0.37 14.88
CA MET A 1 12.97 -0.90 13.56
C MET A 1 11.81 -1.35 12.67
N LYS A 2 10.80 -2.11 13.16
CA LYS A 2 9.63 -2.54 12.37
C LYS A 2 8.90 -1.40 11.63
N ALA A 3 8.56 -0.32 12.34
CA ALA A 3 7.85 0.82 11.75
C ALA A 3 8.64 1.50 10.61
N LEU A 4 9.97 1.51 10.67
CA LEU A 4 10.81 2.11 9.63
C LEU A 4 10.70 1.33 8.32
N LEU A 5 10.77 0.00 8.37
CA LEU A 5 10.69 -0.86 7.19
C LEU A 5 9.30 -0.79 6.54
N ASN A 6 8.24 -0.77 7.35
CA ASN A 6 6.88 -0.62 6.86
C ASN A 6 6.69 0.74 6.17
N SER A 7 7.18 1.81 6.79
CA SER A 7 7.14 3.14 6.20
C SER A 7 7.98 3.26 4.93
N LEU A 8 9.14 2.57 4.86
CA LEU A 8 9.98 2.55 3.67
C LEU A 8 9.26 1.91 2.49
N CYS A 9 8.67 0.72 2.68
CA CYS A 9 7.94 0.04 1.62
C CYS A 9 6.75 0.88 1.14
N GLY A 10 6.01 1.49 2.06
CA GLY A 10 4.92 2.41 1.73
C GLY A 10 5.40 3.65 0.97
N LYS A 11 6.57 4.20 1.33
CA LYS A 11 7.13 5.38 0.65
C LYS A 11 7.57 5.06 -0.78
N LEU A 12 8.18 3.89 -1.00
CA LEU A 12 8.63 3.45 -2.31
C LEU A 12 7.46 3.19 -3.28
N ALA A 13 6.30 2.77 -2.76
CA ALA A 13 5.08 2.52 -3.52
C ALA A 13 4.09 3.71 -3.58
N GLN A 14 4.45 4.89 -3.04
CA GLN A 14 3.51 6.00 -2.89
C GLN A 14 3.05 6.56 -4.25
N ASN A 15 1.74 6.79 -4.43
CA ASN A 15 1.21 7.40 -5.66
C ASN A 15 1.55 8.90 -5.78
N GLU A 16 1.90 9.37 -6.98
CA GLU A 16 2.11 10.80 -7.31
C GLU A 16 0.79 11.55 -7.44
N ASP A 17 -0.19 10.84 -7.97
CA ASP A 17 -1.51 11.33 -8.31
C ASP A 17 -2.43 11.41 -7.09
N THR A 18 -1.88 11.90 -5.97
CA THR A 18 -2.64 12.10 -4.73
C THR A 18 -3.36 13.43 -4.81
N SER A 19 -4.70 13.40 -4.83
CA SER A 19 -5.52 14.60 -4.66
C SER A 19 -5.32 15.16 -3.26
N MET A 20 -5.09 16.46 -3.18
CA MET A 20 -4.98 17.21 -1.94
C MET A 20 -6.30 17.94 -1.68
N VAL A 21 -6.71 17.96 -0.42
CA VAL A 21 -7.91 18.68 0.02
C VAL A 21 -7.44 19.90 0.81
N SER A 22 -7.79 21.09 0.34
CA SER A 22 -7.63 22.34 1.08
C SER A 22 -8.99 22.87 1.52
N PHE A 23 -8.99 23.58 2.64
CA PHE A 23 -10.12 24.38 3.09
C PHE A 23 -9.77 25.83 2.80
N VAL A 24 -10.66 26.51 2.09
CA VAL A 24 -10.49 27.88 1.64
C VAL A 24 -11.65 28.69 2.17
N ASP A 25 -11.30 29.72 2.95
CA ASP A 25 -12.29 30.57 3.64
C ASP A 25 -12.59 31.86 2.87
N SER A 26 -11.76 32.21 1.87
CA SER A 26 -11.87 33.44 1.07
C SER A 26 -12.08 33.15 -0.42
N LEU A 27 -12.92 33.95 -1.07
CA LEU A 27 -13.12 33.87 -2.52
C LEU A 27 -11.84 34.22 -3.30
N ASP A 28 -11.00 35.12 -2.77
CA ASP A 28 -9.76 35.54 -3.43
C ASP A 28 -8.75 34.38 -3.52
N ASP A 29 -8.57 33.63 -2.43
CA ASP A 29 -7.69 32.45 -2.38
C ASP A 29 -8.17 31.35 -3.33
N LEU A 30 -9.49 31.23 -3.48
CA LEU A 30 -10.12 30.27 -4.38
C LEU A 30 -9.91 30.65 -5.85
N LEU A 31 -10.05 31.94 -6.17
CA LEU A 31 -9.78 32.47 -7.50
C LEU A 31 -8.30 32.34 -7.86
N GLU A 32 -7.39 32.58 -6.92
CA GLU A 32 -5.95 32.36 -7.12
C GLU A 32 -5.65 30.88 -7.40
N MET A 33 -6.26 29.96 -6.64
CA MET A 33 -6.11 28.51 -6.86
C MET A 33 -6.65 28.04 -8.21
N VAL A 34 -7.81 28.54 -8.65
CA VAL A 34 -8.43 28.15 -9.94
C VAL A 34 -7.67 28.76 -11.13
N ASN A 35 -7.04 29.92 -10.94
CA ASN A 35 -6.28 30.60 -11.98
C ASN A 35 -4.84 30.07 -12.12
N ASP A 36 -4.35 29.28 -11.17
CA ASP A 36 -3.05 28.60 -11.30
C ASP A 36 -3.15 27.40 -12.24
N CYS A 37 -2.58 27.52 -13.44
CA CYS A 37 -2.48 26.42 -14.42
C CYS A 37 -1.69 25.20 -13.91
N SER A 38 -0.98 25.32 -12.78
CA SER A 38 -0.25 24.23 -12.12
C SER A 38 -1.13 23.39 -11.20
N ILE A 39 -2.36 23.82 -10.95
CA ILE A 39 -3.30 23.19 -10.03
C ILE A 39 -4.55 22.79 -10.81
N ASP A 40 -4.85 21.50 -10.80
CA ASP A 40 -6.06 20.95 -11.40
C ASP A 40 -7.13 20.79 -10.31
N VAL A 41 -8.06 21.75 -10.24
CA VAL A 41 -9.16 21.73 -9.28
C VAL A 41 -10.21 20.73 -9.73
N THR A 42 -10.33 19.61 -8.99
CA THR A 42 -11.24 18.50 -9.31
C THR A 42 -12.64 18.69 -8.75
N SER A 43 -12.76 19.23 -7.53
CA SER A 43 -14.07 19.47 -6.90
C SER A 43 -14.04 20.64 -5.94
N LEU A 44 -15.19 21.27 -5.76
CA LEU A 44 -15.40 22.39 -4.87
C LEU A 44 -16.73 22.21 -4.15
N ASP A 45 -16.66 22.02 -2.83
CA ASP A 45 -17.81 21.75 -1.98
C ASP A 45 -17.94 22.84 -0.91
N PHE A 46 -19.05 23.55 -0.87
CA PHE A 46 -19.32 24.52 0.19
C PHE A 46 -19.79 23.78 1.45
N ILE A 47 -19.02 23.88 2.54
CA ILE A 47 -19.35 23.26 3.83
C ILE A 47 -20.23 24.22 4.64
N SER A 48 -19.97 25.52 4.53
CA SER A 48 -20.68 26.62 5.20
C SER A 48 -20.64 27.88 4.33
N ASP A 49 -21.37 28.93 4.71
CA ASP A 49 -21.44 30.20 3.96
C ASP A 49 -20.06 30.83 3.66
N ASN A 50 -19.06 30.56 4.51
CA ASN A 50 -17.70 31.12 4.39
C ASN A 50 -16.60 30.05 4.29
N ILE A 51 -16.92 28.76 4.11
CA ILE A 51 -15.91 27.70 4.03
C ILE A 51 -16.18 26.82 2.82
N ALA A 52 -15.26 26.87 1.85
CA ALA A 52 -15.24 26.00 0.70
C ALA A 52 -14.14 24.94 0.86
N ARG A 53 -14.47 23.69 0.58
CA ARG A 53 -13.51 22.59 0.45
C ARG A 53 -13.14 22.45 -1.01
N THR A 54 -11.86 22.54 -1.31
CA THR A 54 -11.36 22.40 -2.67
C THR A 54 -10.49 21.15 -2.76
N THR A 55 -10.93 20.18 -3.54
CA THR A 55 -10.10 19.04 -3.93
C THR A 55 -9.33 19.43 -5.16
N HIS A 56 -8.01 19.43 -5.05
CA HIS A 56 -7.12 19.82 -6.14
C HIS A 56 -5.99 18.81 -6.31
N ARG A 57 -5.52 18.66 -7.53
CA ARG A 57 -4.36 17.86 -7.89
C ARG A 57 -3.28 18.81 -8.34
N LYS A 58 -2.05 18.62 -7.87
CA LYS A 58 -0.92 19.32 -8.46
C LYS A 58 -0.70 18.75 -9.87
N GLY A 59 -0.76 19.60 -10.89
CA GLY A 59 -0.55 19.22 -12.28
C GLY A 59 0.69 18.35 -12.40
N ALA A 60 0.59 17.26 -13.19
CA ALA A 60 1.60 16.22 -13.26
C ALA A 60 3.00 16.83 -13.47
N SER A 61 3.82 16.82 -12.41
CA SER A 61 5.21 17.14 -12.57
C SER A 61 5.80 16.03 -13.41
N LEU A 62 6.32 16.37 -14.60
CA LEU A 62 7.00 15.40 -15.49
C LEU A 62 8.28 14.82 -14.85
N ILE A 63 8.63 15.25 -13.63
CA ILE A 63 9.81 14.83 -12.89
C ILE A 63 9.36 13.87 -11.79
N PRO A 64 9.63 12.56 -11.91
CA PRO A 64 9.34 11.60 -10.85
C PRO A 64 10.15 11.94 -9.60
N LEU A 65 9.51 11.86 -8.42
CA LEU A 65 10.22 12.15 -7.16
C LEU A 65 11.34 11.12 -6.94
N SER A 66 12.56 11.59 -6.64
CA SER A 66 13.77 10.76 -6.51
C SER A 66 13.71 9.65 -5.46
N ASN A 67 12.76 9.75 -4.53
CA ASN A 67 12.68 8.89 -3.35
C ASN A 67 11.69 7.73 -3.53
N ARG A 68 11.26 7.45 -4.77
CA ARG A 68 10.35 6.36 -5.12
C ARG A 68 10.98 5.32 -6.01
N ASN A 69 10.56 4.08 -5.78
CA ASN A 69 10.89 2.98 -6.66
C ASN A 69 9.82 1.89 -6.51
N VAL A 70 8.76 2.00 -7.32
CA VAL A 70 7.65 1.04 -7.32
C VAL A 70 8.13 -0.37 -7.68
N ILE A 71 9.19 -0.48 -8.47
CA ILE A 71 9.80 -1.76 -8.84
C ILE A 71 10.34 -2.44 -7.59
N ILE A 72 11.16 -1.75 -6.79
CA ILE A 72 11.67 -2.31 -5.53
C ILE A 72 10.51 -2.67 -4.59
N ALA A 73 9.51 -1.81 -4.44
CA ALA A 73 8.35 -2.10 -3.59
C ALA A 73 7.58 -3.36 -4.05
N SER A 74 7.42 -3.55 -5.36
CA SER A 74 6.79 -4.74 -5.93
C SER A 74 7.62 -6.00 -5.66
N PHE A 75 8.95 -5.94 -5.77
CA PHE A 75 9.83 -7.06 -5.46
C PHE A 75 9.76 -7.45 -3.98
N VAL A 76 9.80 -6.48 -3.06
CA VAL A 76 9.68 -6.74 -1.62
C VAL A 76 8.34 -7.40 -1.31
N THR A 77 7.24 -6.91 -1.89
CA THR A 77 5.90 -7.46 -1.68
C THR A 77 5.75 -8.85 -2.29
N ALA A 78 6.24 -9.06 -3.51
CA ALA A 78 6.20 -10.35 -4.18
C ALA A 78 7.02 -11.41 -3.43
N TYR A 79 8.19 -11.04 -2.91
CA TYR A 79 9.00 -11.95 -2.11
C TYR A 79 8.28 -12.36 -0.82
N ALA A 80 7.66 -11.42 -0.11
CA ALA A 80 6.84 -11.74 1.07
C ALA A 80 5.67 -12.69 0.73
N GLN A 81 5.02 -12.49 -0.42
CA GLN A 81 3.95 -13.37 -0.90
C GLN A 81 4.47 -14.78 -1.27
N LEU A 82 5.65 -14.90 -1.86
CA LEU A 82 6.26 -16.20 -2.17
C LEU A 82 6.56 -16.99 -0.89
N GLU A 83 7.15 -16.35 0.12
CA GLU A 83 7.42 -16.97 1.42
C GLU A 83 6.13 -17.44 2.09
N LEU A 84 5.07 -16.62 2.06
CA LEU A 84 3.75 -17.02 2.54
C LEU A 84 3.23 -18.24 1.76
N PHE A 85 3.32 -18.21 0.43
CA PHE A 85 2.86 -19.31 -0.43
C PHE A 85 3.59 -20.63 -0.13
N GLU A 86 4.88 -20.59 0.20
CA GLU A 86 5.60 -21.79 0.66
C GLU A 86 5.02 -22.38 1.96
N VAL A 87 4.60 -21.53 2.89
CA VAL A 87 3.93 -21.95 4.13
C VAL A 87 2.55 -22.53 3.82
N LEU A 88 1.78 -21.88 2.94
CA LEU A 88 0.45 -22.36 2.54
C LEU A 88 0.53 -23.73 1.86
N ASN A 89 1.51 -23.94 0.98
CA ASN A 89 1.74 -25.22 0.33
C ASN A 89 2.08 -26.34 1.33
N LYS A 90 2.78 -26.03 2.43
CA LYS A 90 3.08 -27.01 3.49
C LYS A 90 1.84 -27.37 4.31
N LEU A 91 0.92 -26.43 4.47
CA LEU A 91 -0.33 -26.60 5.22
C LEU A 91 -1.41 -27.35 4.42
N GLY A 92 -1.48 -27.12 3.11
CA GLY A 92 -2.45 -27.76 2.22
C GLY A 92 -3.89 -27.62 2.73
N GLU A 93 -4.61 -28.74 2.82
CA GLU A 93 -6.02 -28.78 3.24
C GLU A 93 -6.26 -28.38 4.71
N SER A 94 -5.21 -28.30 5.53
CA SER A 94 -5.35 -27.88 6.94
C SER A 94 -5.51 -26.37 7.10
N MET A 95 -5.26 -25.58 6.05
CA MET A 95 -5.38 -24.12 6.06
C MET A 95 -6.85 -23.66 6.08
N LEU A 96 -7.20 -22.78 7.01
CA LEU A 96 -8.52 -22.15 7.09
C LEU A 96 -8.54 -20.74 6.50
N TYR A 97 -7.49 -19.96 6.76
CA TYR A 97 -7.41 -18.54 6.37
C TYR A 97 -5.96 -18.08 6.33
N PHE A 98 -5.65 -17.08 5.50
CA PHE A 98 -4.35 -16.40 5.50
C PHE A 98 -4.50 -14.89 5.27
N ASP A 99 -3.58 -14.12 5.84
CA ASP A 99 -3.41 -12.67 5.65
C ASP A 99 -1.92 -12.39 5.30
N THR A 100 -1.54 -11.12 5.22
CA THR A 100 -0.23 -10.60 4.77
C THR A 100 0.97 -11.30 5.40
N ASP A 101 0.92 -11.59 6.70
CA ASP A 101 2.02 -12.21 7.45
C ASP A 101 1.54 -13.28 8.44
N SER A 102 0.31 -13.78 8.28
CA SER A 102 -0.28 -14.75 9.20
C SER A 102 -1.14 -15.81 8.50
N VAL A 103 -1.23 -16.99 9.11
CA VAL A 103 -2.01 -18.13 8.62
C VAL A 103 -2.72 -18.82 9.78
N ILE A 104 -4.00 -19.12 9.59
CA ILE A 104 -4.85 -19.87 10.53
C ILE A 104 -5.09 -21.26 9.94
N TYR A 105 -4.85 -22.31 10.73
CA TYR A 105 -4.98 -23.70 10.30
C TYR A 105 -5.51 -24.59 11.42
N VAL A 106 -6.07 -25.74 11.03
CA VAL A 106 -6.49 -26.80 11.97
C VAL A 106 -5.34 -27.76 12.20
N GLU A 107 -4.99 -27.97 13.46
CA GLU A 107 -4.04 -29.01 13.84
C GLU A 107 -4.81 -30.31 14.17
N ASP A 108 -4.82 -31.28 13.24
CA ASP A 108 -5.30 -32.63 13.58
C ASP A 108 -4.20 -33.37 14.37
N LYS A 109 -4.56 -33.87 15.56
CA LYS A 109 -3.69 -34.70 16.41
C LYS A 109 -3.27 -36.00 15.72
N LYS A 110 -3.85 -36.34 14.56
CA LYS A 110 -3.43 -37.42 13.66
C LYS A 110 -2.80 -36.93 12.33
N GLY A 111 -1.85 -35.99 12.42
CA GLY A 111 -0.66 -36.03 11.58
C GLY A 111 -0.76 -35.45 10.17
N ALA A 112 -0.33 -34.20 10.04
CA ALA A 112 0.22 -33.65 8.80
C ALA A 112 1.49 -32.80 9.05
N TYR A 113 1.52 -31.98 10.11
CA TYR A 113 2.68 -31.10 10.38
C TYR A 113 3.96 -31.82 10.82
N HIS A 114 3.84 -33.07 11.25
CA HIS A 114 4.99 -33.89 11.67
C HIS A 114 5.55 -34.82 10.56
N ARG A 115 4.92 -34.92 9.38
CA ARG A 115 5.36 -35.88 8.34
C ARG A 115 6.30 -35.33 7.26
N ASN A 116 6.39 -34.01 7.09
CA ASN A 116 7.20 -33.41 6.00
C ASN A 116 8.55 -32.79 6.44
N ARG A 117 9.05 -33.09 7.65
CA ARG A 117 10.45 -32.77 8.01
C ARG A 117 11.47 -33.79 7.47
N SER A 118 11.04 -34.95 6.99
CA SER A 118 11.92 -36.02 6.51
C SER A 118 12.27 -35.93 5.01
N ILE A 119 11.61 -35.07 4.23
CA ILE A 119 11.82 -35.01 2.76
C ILE A 119 12.92 -34.00 2.37
N PHE A 120 13.37 -33.14 3.30
CA PHE A 120 14.43 -32.15 3.06
C PHE A 120 15.78 -32.50 3.70
N ARG A 121 16.03 -33.78 3.99
CA ARG A 121 17.41 -34.30 4.04
C ARG A 121 17.77 -34.81 2.66
N ARG A 122 18.25 -33.90 1.80
CA ARG A 122 19.03 -34.30 0.62
C ARG A 122 20.31 -34.96 1.13
N ASN A 123 20.43 -36.25 0.86
CA ASN A 123 21.73 -36.82 0.52
C ASN A 123 22.15 -36.15 -0.79
N ASP A 124 23.19 -35.33 -0.69
CA ASP A 124 24.38 -35.26 -1.56
C ASP A 124 25.11 -33.94 -1.28
#